data_AF-A0A958LIV0-F1
#
_entry.id   AF-A0A958LIV0-F1
#
_cell.length_a   1.000
_cell.length_b   1.000
_cell.length_c   1.000
_cell.angle_alpha   90.00
_cell.angle_beta   90.00
_cell.angle_gamma   90.00
#
_symmetry.space_group_name_H-M   'P 1'
#
loop_
_entity.id
_entity.type
_entity.pdbx_description
1 polymer ?
#
loop_
_entity_poly.entity_id
_entity_poly.type
_entity_poly.pdbx_seq_one_letter_code
_entity_poly.pdbx_strand_id
1 'polypeptide(L)'
;EIEKALDDLRSVGCDVITFGQYLQPTKRHLPVKKFYRPEEFQYWKEVAEKKGFLYAASGPLVRSSYRAGEFFMQAMVRKRNQEMGNGELKAGEMV
;
A
#
# COMPACT_ATOMS: atom_id res chain seq x y z
N GLU A 1 16.00 -1.19 -0.05
CA GLU A 1 15.38 -1.19 -1.39
C GLU A 1 13.86 -1.03 -1.34
N ILE A 2 13.13 -1.90 -0.63
CA ILE A 2 11.66 -1.81 -0.54
C ILE A 2 11.21 -0.45 0.02
N GLU A 3 11.77 0.01 1.14
CA GLU A 3 11.42 1.33 1.71
C GLU A 3 11.61 2.48 0.73
N LYS A 4 12.74 2.49 0.01
CA LYS A 4 13.02 3.50 -1.02
C LYS A 4 11.95 3.45 -2.12
N ALA A 5 11.58 2.26 -2.58
CA ALA A 5 10.52 2.11 -3.57
C ALA A 5 9.16 2.63 -3.05
N LEU A 6 8.87 2.48 -1.75
CA LEU A 6 7.67 3.07 -1.15
C LEU A 6 7.72 4.60 -1.18
N ASP A 7 8.86 5.19 -0.87
CA ASP A 7 9.05 6.64 -0.91
C ASP A 7 8.94 7.18 -2.35
N ASP A 8 9.54 6.50 -3.31
CA ASP A 8 9.45 6.83 -4.74
C ASP A 8 7.98 6.76 -5.21
N LEU A 9 7.23 5.73 -4.83
CA LEU A 9 5.80 5.57 -5.16
C LEU A 9 4.95 6.66 -4.49
N ARG A 10 5.25 7.04 -3.24
CA ARG A 10 4.56 8.14 -2.58
C ARG A 10 4.86 9.49 -3.24
N SER A 11 6.07 9.71 -3.74
CA SER A 11 6.44 10.95 -4.42
C SER A 11 5.60 11.24 -5.67
N VAL A 12 5.09 10.19 -6.34
CA VAL A 12 4.20 10.29 -7.51
C VAL A 12 2.71 10.17 -7.17
N GLY A 13 2.35 10.20 -5.88
CA GLY A 13 0.96 10.15 -5.43
C GLY A 13 0.30 8.77 -5.56
N CYS A 14 1.06 7.68 -5.48
CA CYS A 14 0.49 6.33 -5.50
C CYS A 14 -0.32 6.06 -4.22
N ASP A 15 -1.64 5.90 -4.35
CA ASP A 15 -2.55 5.80 -3.21
C ASP A 15 -2.67 4.38 -2.63
N VAL A 16 -2.54 3.34 -3.46
CA VAL A 16 -2.79 1.94 -3.07
C VAL A 16 -1.61 1.07 -3.46
N ILE A 17 -1.18 0.19 -2.56
CA ILE A 17 -0.08 -0.74 -2.81
C ILE A 17 -0.45 -2.17 -2.41
N THR A 18 0.14 -3.15 -3.12
CA THR A 18 0.02 -4.56 -2.79
C THR A 18 1.38 -5.24 -2.64
N PHE A 19 1.57 -6.03 -1.60
CA PHE A 19 2.74 -6.90 -1.41
C PHE A 19 2.32 -8.37 -1.54
N GLY A 20 2.93 -9.08 -2.48
CA GLY A 20 2.69 -10.50 -2.73
C GLY A 20 3.99 -11.29 -2.84
N GLN A 21 3.95 -12.59 -2.51
CA GLN A 21 5.10 -13.47 -2.72
C GLN A 21 5.30 -13.71 -4.22
N TYR A 22 6.55 -13.51 -4.66
CA TYR A 22 6.96 -14.00 -5.97
C TYR A 22 6.96 -15.53 -5.96
N LEU A 23 6.13 -16.11 -6.83
CA LEU A 23 6.07 -17.54 -7.06
C LEU A 23 6.59 -17.79 -8.47
N GLN A 24 7.71 -18.51 -8.57
CA GLN A 24 8.33 -18.87 -9.83
C GLN A 24 7.36 -19.75 -10.64
N PRO A 25 6.87 -19.32 -11.82
CA PRO A 25 5.88 -20.10 -12.58
C PRO A 25 6.44 -21.41 -13.11
N THR A 26 7.69 -21.39 -13.56
CA THR A 26 8.41 -22.55 -14.09
C THR A 26 9.91 -22.42 -13.79
N LYS A 27 10.67 -23.52 -13.84
CA LYS A 27 12.14 -23.53 -13.62
C LYS A 27 12.95 -22.60 -14.53
N ARG A 28 12.41 -22.18 -15.69
CA ARG A 28 13.04 -21.21 -16.61
C ARG A 28 12.96 -19.75 -16.15
N HIS A 29 12.07 -19.43 -15.20
CA HIS A 29 11.94 -18.08 -14.65
C HIS A 29 12.95 -17.85 -13.53
N LEU A 30 13.08 -16.60 -13.07
CA LEU A 30 13.98 -16.26 -11.97
C LEU A 30 13.72 -17.16 -10.74
N PRO A 31 14.77 -17.70 -10.09
CA PRO A 31 14.59 -18.49 -8.89
C PRO A 31 14.07 -17.62 -7.75
N VAL A 32 13.24 -18.20 -6.90
CA VAL A 32 12.80 -17.54 -5.67
C VAL A 32 14.01 -17.38 -4.75
N LYS A 33 14.41 -16.14 -4.46
CA LYS A 33 15.53 -15.84 -3.56
C LYS A 33 15.16 -16.02 -2.08
N LYS A 34 13.91 -15.70 -1.73
CA LYS A 34 13.39 -15.75 -0.36
C LYS A 34 11.89 -15.98 -0.36
N PHE A 35 11.44 -16.83 0.55
CA PHE A 35 10.04 -16.91 0.97
C PHE A 35 9.87 -16.06 2.21
N TYR A 36 9.03 -15.03 2.12
CA TYR A 36 8.76 -14.14 3.24
C TYR A 36 7.74 -14.79 4.18
N ARG A 37 7.94 -14.60 5.48
CA ARG A 37 7.00 -15.05 6.50
C ARG A 37 5.80 -14.10 6.61
N PRO A 38 4.64 -14.56 7.10
CA PRO A 38 3.46 -13.71 7.28
C PRO A 38 3.74 -12.42 8.09
N GLU A 39 4.62 -12.47 9.09
CA GLU A 39 4.95 -11.32 9.93
C GLU A 39 5.73 -10.25 9.16
N GLU A 40 6.53 -10.66 8.17
CA GLU A 40 7.26 -9.72 7.31
C GLU A 40 6.31 -8.99 6.36
N PHE A 41 5.27 -9.68 5.86
CA PHE A 41 4.20 -9.03 5.10
C PHE A 41 3.43 -8.02 5.96
N GLN A 42 3.13 -8.39 7.21
CA GLN A 42 2.46 -7.49 8.15
C GLN A 42 3.31 -6.23 8.44
N TYR A 43 4.61 -6.40 8.66
CA TYR A 43 5.54 -5.29 8.81
C TYR A 43 5.48 -4.32 7.61
N TRP A 44 5.55 -4.83 6.38
CA TRP A 44 5.51 -3.97 5.19
C TRP A 44 4.18 -3.25 5.00
N LYS A 45 3.08 -3.87 5.40
CA LYS A 45 1.76 -3.22 5.42
C LYS A 45 1.78 -2.00 6.34
N GLU A 46 2.26 -2.16 7.57
CA GLU A 46 2.32 -1.08 8.56
C GLU A 46 3.26 0.04 8.12
N VAL A 47 4.41 -0.30 7.50
CA VAL A 47 5.33 0.69 6.95
C VAL A 47 4.67 1.50 5.84
N ALA A 48 3.95 0.85 4.90
CA ALA A 48 3.23 1.54 3.85
C ALA A 48 2.12 2.45 4.39
N GLU A 49 1.30 1.95 5.32
CA GLU A 49 0.25 2.76 5.95
C GLU A 49 0.82 3.98 6.70
N LYS A 50 1.94 3.82 7.41
CA LYS A 50 2.66 4.94 8.07
C LYS A 50 3.23 5.95 7.08
N LYS A 51 3.62 5.52 5.87
CA LYS A 51 4.10 6.40 4.79
C LYS A 51 2.96 7.12 4.04
N GLY A 52 1.70 6.88 4.42
CA GLY A 52 0.55 7.61 3.89
C GLY A 52 -0.08 6.98 2.64
N PHE A 53 0.19 5.71 2.34
CA PHE A 53 -0.67 4.97 1.42
C PHE A 53 -2.08 4.88 2.00
N LEU A 54 -3.09 5.20 1.19
CA LEU A 54 -4.49 5.13 1.63
C LEU A 54 -4.89 3.69 1.94
N TYR A 55 -4.31 2.71 1.23
CA TYR A 55 -4.53 1.31 1.50
C TYR A 55 -3.32 0.44 1.12
N ALA A 56 -3.02 -0.57 1.94
CA ALA A 56 -1.98 -1.56 1.66
C ALA A 56 -2.53 -2.99 1.84
N ALA A 57 -2.57 -3.76 0.76
CA ALA A 57 -2.84 -5.20 0.81
C ALA A 57 -1.51 -5.96 0.94
N SER A 58 -1.38 -6.88 1.89
CA SER A 58 -0.10 -7.57 2.10
C SER A 58 -0.32 -9.01 2.52
N GLY A 59 0.34 -9.94 1.83
CA GLY A 59 0.33 -11.36 2.18
C GLY A 59 0.85 -12.25 1.05
N PRO A 60 1.18 -13.52 1.34
CA PRO A 60 1.86 -14.39 0.37
C PRO A 60 1.11 -14.55 -0.96
N LEU A 61 -0.22 -14.68 -0.90
CA LEU A 61 -1.06 -14.91 -2.08
C LEU A 61 -1.68 -13.64 -2.67
N VAL A 62 -1.37 -12.47 -2.11
CA VAL A 62 -1.91 -11.20 -2.63
C VAL A 62 -1.40 -10.97 -4.05
N ARG A 63 -2.29 -10.44 -4.89
CA ARG A 63 -2.03 -9.97 -6.25
C ARG A 63 -2.68 -8.61 -6.43
N SER A 64 -2.30 -7.89 -7.48
CA SER A 64 -2.81 -6.54 -7.75
C SER A 64 -4.33 -6.46 -7.84
N SER A 65 -4.98 -7.50 -8.39
CA SER A 65 -6.44 -7.56 -8.52
C SER A 65 -7.16 -8.10 -7.29
N TYR A 66 -6.44 -8.65 -6.30
CA TYR A 66 -7.07 -9.25 -5.12
C TYR A 66 -7.88 -8.19 -4.38
N ARG A 67 -9.21 -8.36 -4.30
CA ARG A 67 -10.17 -7.44 -3.66
C ARG A 67 -10.00 -5.97 -4.09
N ALA A 68 -9.53 -5.72 -5.31
CA ALA A 68 -9.22 -4.38 -5.79
C ALA A 68 -10.41 -3.40 -5.74
N GLY A 69 -11.64 -3.87 -6.00
CA GLY A 69 -12.85 -3.04 -5.91
C GLY A 69 -13.12 -2.53 -4.49
N GLU A 70 -12.96 -3.39 -3.49
CA GLU A 70 -13.10 -3.00 -2.09
C GLU A 70 -11.99 -2.04 -1.66
N PHE A 71 -10.75 -2.29 -2.10
CA PHE A 71 -9.61 -1.44 -1.77
C PHE A 71 -9.71 -0.07 -2.42
N PHE A 72 -10.21 0.00 -3.66
CA PHE A 72 -10.51 1.26 -4.32
C PHE A 72 -11.55 2.07 -3.53
N MET A 73 -12.67 1.45 -3.14
CA MET A 73 -13.70 2.11 -2.34
C MET A 73 -13.16 2.60 -1.00
N GLN A 74 -12.36 1.79 -0.30
CA GLN A 74 -11.73 2.19 0.97
C GLN A 74 -10.76 3.36 0.80
N ALA A 75 -9.96 3.35 -0.26
CA ALA A 75 -9.05 4.45 -0.57
C ALA A 75 -9.82 5.75 -0.84
N MET A 76 -10.90 5.69 -1.63
CA MET A 76 -11.75 6.86 -1.91
C MET A 76 -12.39 7.44 -0.64
N VAL A 77 -12.87 6.58 0.27
CA VAL A 77 -13.43 7.03 1.57
C VAL A 77 -12.36 7.69 2.43
N ARG A 78 -11.16 7.09 2.54
CA ARG A 78 -10.05 7.67 3.31
C ARG A 78 -9.58 9.01 2.74
N LYS A 79 -9.46 9.10 1.41
CA LYS A 79 -9.10 10.35 0.72
C LYS A 79 -10.09 11.46 1.04
N ARG A 80 -11.39 11.18 0.92
CA ARG A 80 -12.45 12.13 1.26
C ARG A 80 -12.37 12.59 2.72
N ASN A 81 -12.14 11.67 3.66
CA ASN A 81 -12.04 12.03 5.07
C ASN A 81 -10.82 12.92 5.37
N GLN A 82 -9.69 12.68 4.69
CA GLN A 82 -8.50 13.54 4.80
C GLN A 82 -8.75 14.94 4.22
N GLU A 83 -9.45 15.02 3.08
CA GLU A 83 -9.82 16.30 2.46
C GLU A 83 -10.76 17.13 3.35
N MET A 84 -11.77 16.50 3.98
CA MET A 84 -12.68 17.18 4.90
C MET A 84 -11.97 17.65 6.18
N GLY A 85 -11.15 16.80 6.80
CA GLY A 85 -10.40 17.17 8.01
C GLY A 85 -9.41 18.31 7.77
N ASN A 86 -8.73 18.32 6.63
CA ASN A 86 -7.85 19.42 6.24
C ASN A 86 -8.63 20.72 5.96
N GLY A 87 -9.86 20.63 5.47
CA GLY A 87 -10.75 21.77 5.25
C GLY A 87 -11.20 22.44 6.54
N GLU A 88 -11.53 21.65 7.57
CA GLU A 88 -11.92 22.15 8.89
C GLU A 88 -10.76 22.82 9.63
N LEU A 89 -9.55 22.26 9.55
CA LEU A 89 -8.33 22.86 10.12
C LEU A 89 -8.01 24.23 9.48
N LYS A 90 -8.13 24.35 8.16
CA LYS A 90 -7.93 25.64 7.46
C LYS A 90 -9.00 26.68 7.78
N ALA A 91 -10.24 26.26 8.04
CA ALA A 91 -11.31 27.17 8.43
C ALA A 91 -11.09 27.72 9.85
N GLY A 92 -10.54 26.90 10.76
CA GLY A 92 -10.22 27.30 12.14
C GLY A 92 -9.00 28.23 12.28
N GLU A 93 -8.02 28.15 11.37
CA GLU A 93 -6.85 29.04 11.36
C GLU A 93 -7.11 30.42 10.70
N MET A 94 -8.26 30.59 10.02
CA MET A 94 -8.66 31.84 9.38
C MET A 94 -9.52 32.77 10.26
N VAL A 95 -9.70 32.43 11.55
CA VAL A 95 -10.48 33.22 12.52
C VAL A 95 -9.59 33.75 13.65
#